data_AF-A0A257ERK0-F1
#
_entry.id   AF-A0A257ERK0-F1
#
_cell.length_a   1.000
_cell.length_b   1.000
_cell.length_c   1.000
_cell.angle_alpha   90.00
_cell.angle_beta   90.00
_cell.angle_gamma   90.00
#
_symmetry.space_group_name_H-M   'P 1'
#
loop_
_entity.id
_entity.type
_entity.pdbx_description
1 polymer ?
#
loop_
_entity_poly.entity_id
_entity_poly.type
_entity_poly.pdbx_seq_one_letter_code
_entity_poly.pdbx_strand_id
1 'polypeptide(L)'
;MPAGLRRAMAVTDGLMLLYWLLTALVAFGLLHVPSDYLYRGYDDPLLVAWNWSFMPLDIAFSLLGLWALHRARLGLGWRGPAIVSLTLTMCAGGMAIAFWTLVGDFNLSWWLPNLALLLWPLAWLPGLLKGVS
;
A
#
# COMPACT_ATOMS: atom_id res chain seq x y z
N MET A 1 9.26 -18.37 -4.96
CA MET A 1 8.82 -17.32 -4.01
C MET A 1 8.31 -17.99 -2.74
N PRO A 2 8.79 -17.60 -1.55
CA PRO A 2 8.30 -18.15 -0.28
C PRO A 2 6.79 -18.00 -0.13
N ALA A 3 6.12 -19.01 0.44
CA ALA A 3 4.67 -19.02 0.55
C ALA A 3 4.12 -17.86 1.41
N GLY A 4 4.86 -17.47 2.46
CA GLY A 4 4.53 -16.32 3.30
C GLY A 4 4.54 -15.00 2.52
N LEU A 5 5.65 -14.70 1.84
CA LEU A 5 5.79 -13.52 0.99
C LEU A 5 4.69 -13.45 -0.08
N ARG A 6 4.43 -14.57 -0.75
CA ARG A 6 3.38 -14.67 -1.78
C ARG A 6 2.01 -14.26 -1.24
N ARG A 7 1.65 -14.74 -0.05
CA ARG A 7 0.37 -14.39 0.59
C ARG A 7 0.33 -12.93 1.01
N ALA A 8 1.39 -12.43 1.64
CA ALA A 8 1.47 -11.06 2.11
C ALA A 8 1.33 -10.05 0.94
N MET A 9 2.02 -10.29 -0.18
CA MET A 9 1.88 -9.47 -1.39
C MET A 9 0.45 -9.55 -1.95
N ALA A 10 -0.09 -10.76 -2.17
CA ALA A 10 -1.43 -10.92 -2.75
C ALA A 10 -2.52 -10.22 -1.93
N VAL A 11 -2.44 -10.30 -0.59
CA VAL A 11 -3.37 -9.61 0.30
C VAL A 11 -3.16 -8.10 0.26
N THR A 12 -1.92 -7.63 0.40
CA THR A 12 -1.62 -6.18 0.42
C THR A 12 -2.00 -5.51 -0.89
N ASP A 13 -1.53 -6.07 -2.02
CA ASP A 13 -1.77 -5.52 -3.35
C ASP A 13 -3.27 -5.57 -3.69
N GLY A 14 -3.96 -6.67 -3.35
CA GLY A 14 -5.39 -6.82 -3.56
C GLY A 14 -6.22 -5.82 -2.74
N LEU A 15 -5.90 -5.65 -1.46
CA LEU A 15 -6.56 -4.68 -0.59
C LEU A 15 -6.28 -3.24 -1.03
N MET A 16 -5.07 -2.93 -1.48
CA MET A 16 -4.71 -1.59 -1.95
C MET A 16 -5.45 -1.23 -3.24
N LEU A 17 -5.54 -2.15 -4.20
CA LEU A 17 -6.34 -1.93 -5.41
C LEU A 17 -7.83 -1.80 -5.09
N LEU A 18 -8.33 -2.59 -4.14
CA LEU A 18 -9.72 -2.46 -3.67
C LEU A 18 -9.96 -1.10 -3.01
N TYR A 19 -9.05 -0.63 -2.16
CA TYR A 19 -9.11 0.70 -1.55
C TYR A 19 -9.23 1.79 -2.63
N TRP A 20 -8.33 1.80 -3.61
CA TRP A 20 -8.36 2.81 -4.67
C TRP A 20 -9.58 2.72 -5.57
N LEU A 21 -10.08 1.51 -5.84
CA LEU A 21 -11.36 1.32 -6.54
C LEU A 21 -12.51 1.96 -5.76
N LEU A 22 -12.63 1.69 -4.46
CA LEU A 22 -13.68 2.25 -3.61
C LEU A 22 -13.55 3.78 -3.51
N THR A 23 -12.33 4.29 -3.30
CA THR A 23 -12.05 5.73 -3.28
C THR A 23 -12.45 6.42 -4.59
N ALA A 24 -12.15 5.80 -5.74
CA ALA A 24 -12.59 6.31 -7.04
C ALA A 24 -14.11 6.30 -7.17
N LEU A 25 -14.80 5.22 -6.80
CA LEU A 25 -16.26 5.13 -6.84
C LEU A 25 -16.92 6.20 -5.96
N VAL A 26 -16.36 6.48 -4.78
CA VAL A 26 -16.81 7.57 -3.91
C VAL A 26 -16.60 8.92 -4.56
N ALA A 27 -15.41 9.17 -5.14
CA ALA A 27 -15.10 10.43 -5.79
C ALA A 27 -15.98 10.72 -7.03
N PHE A 28 -16.41 9.69 -7.75
CA PHE A 28 -17.37 9.81 -8.86
C PHE A 28 -18.84 9.85 -8.41
N GLY A 29 -19.12 9.81 -7.11
CA GLY A 29 -20.50 9.80 -6.58
C GLY A 29 -21.26 8.51 -6.86
N LEU A 30 -20.58 7.44 -7.25
CA LEU A 30 -21.16 6.12 -7.53
C LEU A 30 -21.32 5.27 -6.27
N LEU A 31 -20.63 5.64 -5.19
CA LEU A 31 -20.70 5.01 -3.88
C LEU A 31 -20.79 6.09 -2.81
N HIS A 32 -21.74 5.96 -1.88
CA HIS A 32 -21.83 6.84 -0.71
C HIS A 32 -21.18 6.15 0.49
N VAL A 33 -20.21 6.83 1.11
CA VAL A 33 -19.54 6.37 2.33
C VAL A 33 -19.76 7.44 3.41
N PRO A 34 -20.25 7.09 4.60
CA PRO A 34 -20.42 8.05 5.68
C PRO A 34 -19.10 8.74 6.02
N SER A 35 -19.15 10.04 6.30
CA SER A 35 -17.97 10.87 6.57
C SER A 35 -17.10 10.36 7.72
N ASP A 36 -17.70 9.67 8.69
CA ASP A 36 -17.01 9.14 9.87
C ASP A 36 -16.03 7.99 9.55
N TYR A 37 -16.18 7.36 8.37
CA TYR A 37 -15.23 6.34 7.89
C TYR A 37 -14.06 6.94 7.09
N LEU A 38 -14.14 8.21 6.72
CA LEU A 38 -13.09 8.91 5.97
C LEU A 38 -12.04 9.46 6.95
N TYR A 39 -10.87 9.82 6.42
CA TYR A 39 -9.85 10.44 7.27
C TYR A 39 -10.34 11.82 7.70
N ARG A 40 -9.87 12.25 8.88
CA ARG A 40 -10.23 13.54 9.44
C ARG A 40 -9.80 14.64 8.48
N GLY A 41 -10.71 15.57 8.16
CA GLY A 41 -10.44 16.63 7.18
C GLY A 41 -10.63 16.19 5.73
N TYR A 42 -11.48 15.19 5.45
CA TYR A 42 -11.86 14.82 4.08
C TYR A 42 -12.50 15.97 3.29
N ASP A 43 -13.09 16.95 3.98
CA ASP A 43 -13.63 18.16 3.35
C ASP A 43 -12.55 19.21 3.01
N ASP A 44 -11.32 19.04 3.53
CA ASP A 44 -10.19 19.92 3.23
C ASP A 44 -9.57 19.50 1.87
N PRO A 45 -9.66 20.36 0.83
CA PRO A 45 -9.12 20.05 -0.49
C PRO A 45 -7.63 19.73 -0.49
N LEU A 46 -6.85 20.28 0.44
CA LEU A 46 -5.42 20.00 0.55
C LEU A 46 -5.17 18.58 1.03
N LEU A 47 -5.93 18.11 2.02
CA LEU A 47 -5.85 16.76 2.55
C LEU A 47 -6.34 15.72 1.54
N VAL A 48 -7.36 16.07 0.75
CA VAL A 48 -7.78 15.29 -0.43
C VAL A 48 -6.65 15.18 -1.44
N ALA A 49 -6.06 16.30 -1.87
CA ALA A 49 -4.93 16.28 -2.80
C ALA A 49 -3.74 15.47 -2.26
N TRP A 50 -3.46 15.59 -0.96
CA TRP A 50 -2.43 14.81 -0.27
C TRP A 50 -2.72 13.30 -0.35
N ASN A 51 -3.93 12.84 -0.01
CA ASN A 51 -4.29 11.42 -0.13
C ASN A 51 -4.19 10.94 -1.59
N TRP A 52 -4.72 11.71 -2.55
CA TRP A 52 -4.64 11.39 -3.98
C TRP A 52 -3.22 11.35 -4.53
N SER A 53 -2.26 12.05 -3.89
CA SER A 53 -0.85 11.98 -4.26
C SER A 53 -0.23 10.59 -4.01
N PHE A 54 -0.83 9.76 -3.16
CA PHE A 54 -0.40 8.38 -2.95
C PHE A 54 -0.85 7.44 -4.07
N MET A 55 -1.93 7.76 -4.79
CA MET A 55 -2.49 6.87 -5.82
C MET A 55 -1.44 6.36 -6.82
N PRO A 56 -0.60 7.20 -7.44
CA PRO A 56 0.38 6.70 -8.40
C PRO A 56 1.38 5.72 -7.77
N LEU A 57 1.80 5.97 -6.53
CA LEU A 57 2.72 5.12 -5.78
C LEU A 57 2.06 3.78 -5.39
N ASP A 58 0.84 3.85 -4.88
CA ASP A 58 0.08 2.71 -4.39
C ASP A 58 -0.29 1.74 -5.51
N ILE A 59 -0.76 2.28 -6.63
CA ILE A 59 -1.02 1.51 -7.85
C ILE A 59 0.29 0.92 -8.38
N ALA A 60 1.38 1.70 -8.43
CA ALA A 60 2.66 1.19 -8.92
C ALA A 60 3.18 0.01 -8.09
N PHE A 61 3.18 0.11 -6.75
CA PHE A 61 3.66 -0.99 -5.93
C PHE A 61 2.76 -2.22 -6.04
N SER A 62 1.44 -2.03 -6.17
CA SER A 62 0.47 -3.12 -6.29
C SER A 62 0.63 -3.87 -7.61
N LEU A 63 0.79 -3.13 -8.72
CA LEU A 63 1.01 -3.72 -10.05
C LEU A 63 2.35 -4.48 -10.11
N LEU A 64 3.42 -3.91 -9.54
CA LEU A 64 4.72 -4.58 -9.44
C LEU A 64 4.64 -5.83 -8.57
N GLY A 65 3.87 -5.79 -7.49
CA GLY A 65 3.66 -6.91 -6.58
C GLY A 65 2.94 -8.07 -7.27
N LEU A 66 1.80 -7.78 -7.90
CA LEU A 66 1.06 -8.76 -8.72
C LEU A 66 1.89 -9.30 -9.90
N TRP A 67 2.70 -8.45 -10.53
CA TRP A 67 3.60 -8.89 -11.59
C TRP A 67 4.69 -9.84 -11.06
N ALA A 68 5.24 -9.58 -9.86
CA ALA A 68 6.16 -10.50 -9.21
C ALA A 68 5.50 -11.85 -8.91
N LEU A 69 4.24 -11.85 -8.44
CA LEU A 69 3.47 -13.07 -8.22
C LEU A 69 3.27 -13.85 -9.52
N HIS A 70 2.88 -13.16 -10.60
CA HIS A 70 2.68 -13.76 -11.91
C HIS A 70 3.98 -14.39 -12.45
N ARG A 71 5.10 -13.66 -12.40
CA ARG A 71 6.42 -14.17 -12.80
C ARG A 71 6.84 -15.38 -11.97
N ALA A 72 6.59 -15.36 -10.65
CA ALA A 72 6.89 -16.49 -9.78
C ALA A 72 6.10 -17.75 -10.14
N ARG A 73 4.82 -17.61 -10.56
CA ARG A 73 4.01 -18.74 -11.06
C ARG A 73 4.55 -19.33 -12.36
N LEU A 74 5.10 -18.48 -13.22
CA LEU A 74 5.72 -18.90 -14.49
C LEU A 74 7.16 -19.41 -14.35
N GLY A 75 7.72 -19.48 -13.14
CA GLY A 75 9.12 -19.86 -12.92
C GLY A 75 10.14 -18.80 -13.41
N LEU A 76 9.69 -17.57 -13.69
CA LEU A 76 10.52 -16.47 -14.15
C LEU A 76 11.12 -15.68 -12.99
N GLY A 77 12.14 -14.86 -13.27
CA GLY A 77 12.79 -14.00 -12.26
C GLY A 77 11.81 -12.99 -11.64
N TRP A 78 11.38 -13.24 -10.40
CA TRP A 78 10.37 -12.44 -9.67
C TRP A 78 10.97 -11.53 -8.59
N ARG A 79 12.23 -11.76 -8.18
CA ARG A 79 12.85 -11.08 -7.03
C ARG A 79 12.97 -9.57 -7.22
N GLY A 80 13.39 -9.12 -8.41
CA GLY A 80 13.54 -7.69 -8.72
C GLY A 80 12.22 -6.92 -8.55
N PRO A 81 11.14 -7.30 -9.28
CA PRO A 81 9.83 -6.68 -9.11
C PRO A 81 9.30 -6.73 -7.67
N ALA A 82 9.53 -7.84 -6.95
CA ALA A 82 9.13 -7.95 -5.54
C ALA A 82 9.88 -6.95 -4.65
N ILE A 83 11.20 -6.78 -4.82
CA ILE A 83 11.99 -5.81 -4.04
C ILE A 83 11.48 -4.39 -4.30
N VAL A 84 11.24 -4.02 -5.56
CA VAL A 84 10.75 -2.66 -5.88
C VAL A 84 9.36 -2.45 -5.28
N SER A 85 8.43 -3.41 -5.45
CA SER A 85 7.10 -3.37 -4.84
C SER A 85 7.18 -3.15 -3.32
N LEU A 86 7.93 -4.00 -2.60
CA LEU A 86 8.08 -3.92 -1.14
C LEU A 86 8.65 -2.57 -0.67
N THR A 87 9.66 -2.04 -1.37
CA THR A 87 10.24 -0.73 -1.05
C THR A 87 9.21 0.39 -1.23
N LEU A 88 8.44 0.38 -2.32
CA LEU A 88 7.41 1.38 -2.56
C LEU A 88 6.25 1.27 -1.55
N THR A 89 5.86 0.06 -1.16
CA THR A 89 4.89 -0.19 -0.08
C THR A 89 5.36 0.45 1.24
N MET A 90 6.64 0.27 1.60
CA MET A 90 7.20 0.92 2.78
C MET A 90 7.22 2.44 2.66
N CYS A 91 7.59 2.98 1.49
CA CYS A 91 7.58 4.41 1.27
C CYS A 91 6.18 4.99 1.45
N ALA A 92 5.15 4.35 0.90
CA ALA A 92 3.76 4.78 1.06
C ALA A 92 3.35 4.80 2.55
N GLY A 93 3.52 3.68 3.26
CA GLY A 93 3.20 3.59 4.69
C GLY A 93 4.00 4.58 5.53
N GLY A 94 5.30 4.71 5.26
CA GLY A 94 6.21 5.60 5.99
C GLY A 94 5.87 7.08 5.80
N MET A 95 5.56 7.51 4.58
CA MET A 95 5.14 8.89 4.30
C MET A 95 3.81 9.22 4.99
N ALA A 96 2.85 8.29 4.97
CA ALA A 96 1.57 8.47 5.65
C ALA A 96 1.73 8.58 7.18
N ILE A 97 2.51 7.69 7.81
CA ILE A 97 2.77 7.75 9.25
C ILE A 97 3.54 9.02 9.63
N ALA A 98 4.53 9.42 8.82
CA ALA A 98 5.25 10.67 9.04
C ALA A 98 4.30 11.88 9.00
N PHE A 99 3.43 11.97 7.99
CA PHE A 99 2.44 13.03 7.88
C PHE A 99 1.50 13.09 9.08
N TRP A 100 0.88 11.97 9.45
CA TRP A 100 -0.06 11.93 10.58
C TRP A 100 0.61 12.29 11.91
N THR A 101 1.87 11.86 12.10
CA THR A 101 2.67 12.24 13.27
C THR A 101 2.91 13.75 13.31
N LEU A 102 3.26 14.37 12.17
CA LEU A 102 3.53 15.81 12.09
C LEU A 102 2.28 16.66 12.33
N VAL A 103 1.13 16.21 11.85
CA VAL A 103 -0.17 16.87 12.05
C VAL A 103 -0.73 16.62 13.47
N GLY A 104 -0.19 15.63 14.19
CA GLY A 104 -0.62 15.28 15.54
C GLY A 104 -1.94 14.50 15.60
N ASP A 105 -2.32 13.83 14.49
CA ASP A 105 -3.49 12.96 14.45
C ASP A 105 -3.07 11.49 14.59
N PHE A 106 -3.59 10.82 15.60
CA PHE A 106 -3.26 9.44 15.96
C PHE A 106 -4.44 8.48 15.81
N ASN A 107 -5.37 8.78 14.90
CA ASN A 107 -6.49 7.88 14.65
C ASN A 107 -6.00 6.49 14.20
N LEU A 108 -6.32 5.47 15.01
CA LEU A 108 -5.88 4.09 14.79
C LEU A 108 -6.40 3.49 13.48
N SER A 109 -7.57 3.90 12.97
CA SER A 109 -8.10 3.38 11.71
C SER A 109 -7.22 3.76 10.52
N TRP A 110 -6.48 4.86 10.63
CA TRP A 110 -5.54 5.36 9.61
C TRP A 110 -4.10 4.98 9.93
N TRP A 111 -3.73 4.95 11.21
CA TRP A 111 -2.39 4.55 11.63
C TRP A 111 -2.11 3.06 11.41
N LEU A 112 -3.00 2.16 11.81
CA LEU A 112 -2.72 0.72 11.77
C LEU A 112 -2.46 0.19 10.35
N PRO A 113 -3.27 0.53 9.32
CA PRO A 113 -2.99 0.09 7.96
C PRO A 113 -1.66 0.63 7.43
N ASN A 114 -1.36 1.91 7.66
CA ASN A 114 -0.12 2.53 7.19
C ASN A 114 1.14 2.00 7.91
N LEU A 115 1.04 1.72 9.21
CA LEU A 115 2.08 1.01 9.95
C LEU A 115 2.29 -0.41 9.41
N ALA A 116 1.21 -1.12 9.07
CA ALA A 116 1.34 -2.44 8.47
C ALA A 116 2.13 -2.36 7.15
N LEU A 117 1.76 -1.44 6.24
CA LEU A 117 2.47 -1.19 4.97
C LEU A 117 3.96 -0.88 5.19
N LEU A 118 4.30 -0.12 6.23
CA LEU A 118 5.68 0.18 6.59
C LEU A 118 6.46 -1.03 7.12
N LEU A 119 5.83 -1.84 7.99
CA LEU A 119 6.54 -2.81 8.81
C LEU A 119 6.66 -4.19 8.17
N TRP A 120 5.62 -4.70 7.51
CA TRP A 120 5.65 -6.07 7.01
C TRP A 120 6.71 -6.31 5.91
N PRO A 121 7.02 -5.35 5.00
CA PRO A 121 8.05 -5.56 3.98
C PRO A 121 9.46 -5.72 4.58
N LEU A 122 9.74 -5.09 5.73
CA LEU A 122 11.02 -5.19 6.44
C LEU A 122 11.37 -6.62 6.85
N ALA A 123 10.36 -7.47 7.09
CA ALA A 123 10.57 -8.87 7.42
C ALA A 123 11.14 -9.69 6.24
N TRP A 124 10.98 -9.22 5.00
CA TRP A 124 11.35 -9.97 3.78
C TRP A 124 12.51 -9.34 3.01
N LEU A 125 12.62 -8.01 2.98
CA LEU A 125 13.61 -7.29 2.19
C LEU A 125 15.06 -7.75 2.43
N PRO A 126 15.55 -7.92 3.69
CA PRO A 126 16.94 -8.34 3.92
C PRO A 126 17.26 -9.71 3.31
N GLY A 127 16.33 -10.67 3.37
CA GLY A 127 16.50 -11.99 2.75
C GLY A 127 16.48 -11.90 1.22
N LEU A 128 15.54 -11.11 0.67
CA LEU A 128 15.43 -10.91 -0.77
C LEU A 128 16.70 -10.32 -1.38
N LEU A 129 17.29 -9.31 -0.73
CA LEU A 129 18.52 -8.64 -1.17
C LEU A 129 19.76 -9.56 -1.10
N LYS A 130 19.82 -10.49 -0.14
CA LYS A 130 20.93 -11.43 0.02
C LYS A 130 20.89 -12.63 -0.95
N GLY A 131 19.85 -12.76 -1.78
CA GLY A 131 19.69 -13.93 -2.64
C GLY A 131 19.18 -15.19 -1.90
N VAL A 132 19.05 -15.14 -0.58
CA VAL A 132 18.56 -16.26 0.25
C VAL A 132 17.04 -16.22 0.26
N SER A 133 16.36 -17.21 -0.30
CA SER A 133 14.89 -17.33 -0.27
C SER A 133 14.44 -18.69 0.19
#